data_AF-X1W0X8-F1
#
_entry.id   AF-X1W0X8-F1
#
_cell.length_a   1.000
_cell.length_b   1.000
_cell.length_c   1.000
_cell.angle_alpha   90.00
_cell.angle_beta   90.00
_cell.angle_gamma   90.00
#
_symmetry.space_group_name_H-M   'P 1'
#
loop_
_entity.id
_entity.type
_entity.pdbx_description
1 polymer ?
#
loop_
_entity_poly.entity_id
_entity_poly.type
_entity_poly.pdbx_seq_one_letter_code
_entity_poly.pdbx_strand_id
1 'polypeptide(L)' 'MKSIRVKKAGVAVSGSTAKDEDAGTITFTAAAQLSEGTYAIEVTAEDNAGNGTASSTSFTVDATSPTISDLSPADGST' A
#
# COMPACT_ATOMS: atom_id res chain seq x y z
N MET A 1 -6.78 -21.38 0.32
CA MET A 1 -5.62 -20.55 -0.08
C MET A 1 -5.72 -19.15 0.55
N LYS A 2 -4.71 -18.71 1.32
CA LYS A 2 -4.63 -17.31 1.81
C LYS A 2 -3.98 -16.43 0.72
N SER A 3 -4.60 -15.35 0.23
CA SER A 3 -3.99 -14.45 -0.76
C SER A 3 -4.25 -12.99 -0.43
N ILE A 4 -3.27 -12.12 -0.66
CA ILE A 4 -3.40 -10.67 -0.58
C ILE A 4 -3.27 -10.06 -1.99
N ARG A 5 -4.12 -9.08 -2.30
CA ARG A 5 -4.08 -8.29 -3.53
C ARG A 5 -4.13 -6.81 -3.18
N VAL A 6 -3.28 -6.02 -3.83
CA VAL A 6 -3.29 -4.55 -3.72
C VAL A 6 -3.72 -3.98 -5.06
N LYS A 7 -4.66 -3.04 -5.07
CA LYS A 7 -5.20 -2.41 -6.29
C LYS A 7 -5.24 -0.89 -6.16
N LYS A 8 -5.00 -0.18 -7.27
CA LYS A 8 -5.26 1.26 -7.42
C LYS A 8 -6.32 1.45 -8.50
N ALA A 9 -7.42 2.13 -8.17
CA ALA A 9 -8.56 2.32 -9.10
C ALA A 9 -9.00 1.01 -9.80
N GLY A 10 -8.97 -0.12 -9.08
CA GLY A 10 -9.31 -1.44 -9.60
C GLY A 10 -8.17 -2.20 -10.30
N VAL A 11 -7.07 -1.54 -10.65
CA VAL A 11 -5.90 -2.15 -11.31
C VAL A 11 -4.94 -2.74 -10.28
N ALA A 12 -4.52 -4.00 -10.47
CA ALA A 12 -3.57 -4.65 -9.57
C ALA A 12 -2.20 -3.96 -9.57
N VAL A 13 -1.65 -3.74 -8.38
CA VAL A 13 -0.28 -3.27 -8.17
C VAL A 13 0.66 -4.47 -8.33
N SER A 14 1.69 -4.32 -9.15
CA SER A 14 2.72 -5.35 -9.33
C SER A 14 3.57 -5.47 -8.07
N GLY A 15 3.84 -6.70 -7.64
CA GLY A 15 4.59 -6.99 -6.43
C GLY A 15 4.69 -8.48 -6.14
N SER A 16 5.26 -8.81 -4.99
CA SER A 16 5.37 -10.18 -4.49
C SER A 16 4.68 -10.31 -3.14
N THR A 17 4.23 -11.53 -2.83
CA THR A 17 3.62 -11.87 -1.55
C THR A 17 4.47 -12.90 -0.82
N ALA A 18 4.82 -12.62 0.42
CA ALA A 18 5.42 -13.58 1.35
C ALA A 18 4.42 -13.90 2.45
N LYS A 19 4.45 -15.15 2.94
CA LYS A 19 3.62 -15.60 4.05
C LYS A 19 4.52 -16.11 5.16
N ASP A 20 4.17 -15.73 6.37
CA ASP A 20 4.68 -16.34 7.59
C ASP A 20 3.49 -17.04 8.25
N GLU A 21 3.46 -18.38 8.13
CA GLU A 21 2.35 -19.18 8.64
C GLU A 21 2.41 -19.32 10.18
N ASP A 22 3.60 -19.23 10.78
CA ASP A 22 3.79 -19.27 12.23
C ASP A 22 3.34 -17.96 12.89
N ALA A 23 3.70 -16.82 12.30
CA ALA A 23 3.27 -15.49 12.76
C ALA A 23 1.88 -15.08 12.25
N GLY A 24 1.26 -15.88 11.38
CA GLY A 24 -0.05 -15.57 10.77
C GLY A 24 -0.05 -14.28 9.93
N THR A 25 1.10 -13.89 9.38
CA THR A 25 1.29 -12.61 8.69
C THR A 25 1.47 -12.81 7.19
N ILE A 26 0.90 -11.92 6.39
CA ILE A 26 1.13 -11.84 4.94
C ILE A 26 1.74 -10.49 4.62
N THR A 27 2.89 -10.50 3.95
CA THR A 27 3.59 -9.30 3.51
C THR A 27 3.45 -9.15 2.01
N PHE A 28 2.99 -7.99 1.55
CA PHE A 28 3.03 -7.60 0.15
C PHE A 28 4.16 -6.59 -0.06
N THR A 29 5.06 -6.87 -0.99
CA THR A 29 6.14 -5.96 -1.40
C THR A 29 5.87 -5.48 -2.82
N ALA A 30 5.57 -4.19 -2.97
CA ALA A 30 5.39 -3.58 -4.29
C ALA A 30 6.70 -3.65 -5.10
N ALA A 31 6.61 -3.91 -6.40
CA ALA A 31 7.78 -4.01 -7.28
C ALA A 31 8.41 -2.64 -7.60
N ALA A 32 7.67 -1.56 -7.37
CA ALA A 32 8.10 -0.18 -7.60
C ALA A 32 7.48 0.75 -6.54
N GLN A 33 8.00 1.97 -6.46
CA GLN A 33 7.43 3.00 -5.61
C GLN A 33 5.97 3.29 -6.02
N LEU A 34 5.10 3.37 -5.02
CA LEU A 34 3.69 3.67 -5.23
C LEU A 34 3.51 5.16 -5.54
N SER A 35 2.66 5.45 -6.53
CA SER A 35 2.28 6.83 -6.85
C SER A 35 1.16 7.32 -5.94
N GLU A 36 1.07 8.64 -5.79
CA GLU A 36 0.00 9.37 -5.08
C GLU A 36 -1.39 8.76 -5.27
N GLY A 37 -2.15 8.64 -4.18
CA GLY A 37 -3.58 8.32 -4.22
C GLY A 37 -4.01 7.14 -3.36
N THR A 38 -5.26 6.71 -3.55
CA THR A 38 -5.90 5.66 -2.73
C THR A 38 -5.71 4.27 -3.32
N TYR A 39 -5.35 3.33 -2.45
CA TYR A 39 -5.19 1.92 -2.74
C TYR A 39 -6.17 1.09 -1.92
N ALA A 40 -6.68 0.02 -2.52
CA ALA A 40 -7.47 -1.00 -1.86
C ALA A 40 -6.63 -2.26 -1.64
N ILE A 41 -6.69 -2.80 -0.43
CA ILE A 41 -6.13 -4.09 -0.07
C ILE A 41 -7.30 -5.06 0.06
N GLU A 42 -7.21 -6.20 -0.61
CA GLU A 42 -8.15 -7.30 -0.50
C GLU A 42 -7.40 -8.53 0.00
N VAL A 43 -7.89 -9.11 1.09
CA VAL A 43 -7.34 -10.33 1.70
C VAL A 43 -8.40 -11.40 1.61
N THR A 44 -8.04 -12.55 1.05
CA THR A 44 -8.88 -13.75 1.04
C THR A 44 -8.20 -14.81 1.89
N ALA A 45 -8.95 -15.39 2.83
CA ALA A 45 -8.54 -16.55 3.61
C ALA A 45 -9.47 -17.70 3.28
N GLU A 46 -8.93 -18.88 3.00
CA GLU A 46 -9.69 -20.08 2.68
C GLU A 46 -9.00 -21.29 3.30
N ASP A 47 -9.77 -22.11 4.01
CA ASP A 47 -9.33 -23.34 4.66
C ASP A 47 -9.12 -24.50 3.68
N ASN A 48 -8.68 -25.66 4.16
CA ASN A 48 -8.45 -26.84 3.31
C ASN A 48 -9.75 -27.54 2.86
N ALA A 49 -10.88 -27.19 3.48
CA ALA A 49 -12.20 -27.69 3.10
C ALA A 49 -12.88 -26.80 2.04
N GLY A 50 -12.24 -25.68 1.66
CA GLY A 50 -12.76 -24.73 0.67
C GLY A 50 -13.66 -23.64 1.24
N ASN A 51 -13.78 -23.52 2.57
CA ASN A 51 -14.51 -22.41 3.17
C ASN A 51 -13.63 -21.16 3.15
N GLY A 52 -14.10 -20.11 2.50
CA GLY A 52 -13.33 -18.87 2.35
C GLY A 52 -14.12 -17.61 2.69
N THR A 53 -13.39 -16.61 3.21
CA THR A 53 -13.88 -15.27 3.49
C THR A 53 -12.93 -14.25 2.88
N ALA A 54 -13.47 -13.15 2.37
CA ALA A 54 -12.69 -12.00 1.93
C ALA A 54 -12.94 -10.80 2.86
N SER A 55 -11.91 -9.99 3.07
CA SER A 55 -11.98 -8.71 3.76
C SER A 55 -11.19 -7.67 2.98
N SER A 56 -11.63 -6.41 3.04
CA SER A 56 -11.00 -5.32 2.32
C SER A 56 -10.76 -4.11 3.23
N THR A 57 -9.64 -3.44 3.01
CA THR A 57 -9.34 -2.14 3.61
C THR A 57 -8.70 -1.22 2.57
N SER A 58 -8.53 0.06 2.90
CA SER A 58 -7.90 1.03 2.02
C SER A 58 -6.85 1.84 2.75
N PHE A 59 -5.84 2.31 2.00
CA PHE A 59 -4.85 3.27 2.47
C PHE A 59 -4.56 4.32 1.40
N THR A 60 -3.98 5.44 1.80
CA THR A 60 -3.54 6.50 0.89
C THR A 60 -2.02 6.61 0.89
N VAL A 61 -1.46 6.91 -0.27
CA VAL A 61 -0.07 7.33 -0.43
C VAL A 61 -0.08 8.82 -0.71
N ASP A 62 0.53 9.61 0.18
CA ASP A 62 0.81 11.03 -0.02
C ASP A 62 2.31 11.23 -0.22
N ALA A 63 2.69 11.65 -1.42
CA ALA A 63 4.05 11.98 -1.83
C ALA A 63 4.18 13.46 -2.20
N THR A 64 3.19 14.29 -1.87
CA THR A 64 3.16 15.72 -2.18
C THR A 64 4.20 16.43 -1.31
N SER A 65 5.21 17.01 -1.95
CA SER A 65 6.23 17.79 -1.23
C SER A 65 5.62 19.07 -0.67
N PRO A 66 5.99 19.48 0.56
CA PRO A 66 5.55 20.77 1.09
C PRO A 66 6.12 21.90 0.23
N THR A 67 5.33 22.95 0.04
CA THR A 67 5.81 24.20 -0.59
C THR A 67 6.28 25.14 0.51
N ILE A 68 7.54 25.57 0.44
CA ILE A 68 8.07 26.63 1.30
C ILE A 68 8.00 27.94 0.53
N SER A 69 7.28 28.92 1.07
CA SER A 69 7.27 30.31 0.61
C SER A 69 7.72 31.25 1.73
N ASP A 70 7.96 32.52 1.40
CA ASP A 70 8.21 33.58 2.39
C ASP A 70 9.51 33.43 3.20
N LEU A 71 10.58 32.96 2.54
CA LEU A 71 11.91 32.99 3.12
C LEU A 71 12.35 34.44 3.35
N SER A 72 12.52 34.79 4.62
CA SER A 72 13.00 36.11 5.05
C SER A 72 14.04 35.96 6.17
N PRO A 73 15.11 36.78 6.15
CA PRO A 73 15.41 37.75 5.09
C PRO A 73 15.92 37.06 3.82
N ALA A 74 15.80 37.74 2.68
CA ALA A 74 16.31 37.24 1.41
C ALA A 74 17.82 36.99 1.47
N ASP A 75 18.30 36.05 0.65
CA ASP A 75 19.73 35.78 0.52
C ASP A 75 20.51 37.08 0.26
N GLY A 76 21.49 37.35 1.12
CA GLY A 76 22.33 38.55 1.04
C GLY A 76 21.75 39.81 1.69
N SER A 77 20.66 39.71 2.46
CA SER A 77 20.20 40.84 3.28
C SER A 77 21.19 41.12 4.41
N THR A 78 21.70 42.36 4.44
CA THR A 78 22.54 42.92 5.51
C THR A 78 21.72 43.68 6.54
#